data_AF-A0A5P1FG70-F1
#
_entry.id   AF-A0A5P1FG70-F1
#
_cell.length_a   1.000
_cell.length_b   1.000
_cell.length_c   1.000
_cell.angle_alpha   90.00
_cell.angle_beta   90.00
_cell.angle_gamma   90.00
#
_symmetry.space_group_name_H-M   'P 1'
#
loop_
_entity.id
_entity.type
_entity.pdbx_description
1 polymer ?
#
loop_
_entity_poly.entity_id
_entity_poly.type
_entity_poly.pdbx_seq_one_letter_code
_entity_poly.pdbx_strand_id
1 'polypeptide(L)'
;MSYDFKLTSSIQNPNKRMDVDYAGVETTVTYGIHTIAATNERRKFFQDADGTVSKEVRVVETDHDVSSRAVKAIEDDVARNHGEVKFGVKMEAYLRFGGIHWLPRYYGVYRPDVKFQFVNGTARGEMVGPAVTCNSVEDWR
;
A
#
# COMPACT_ATOMS: atom_id res chain seq x y z
N MET A 1 18.11 4.88 10.94
CA MET A 1 17.79 5.35 9.56
C MET A 1 16.28 5.24 9.42
N SER A 2 15.58 6.18 8.79
CA SER A 2 14.11 6.12 8.67
C SER A 2 13.71 5.85 7.23
N TYR A 3 12.93 4.80 6.97
CA TYR A 3 12.45 4.45 5.62
C TYR A 3 11.23 5.28 5.20
N ASP A 4 11.26 5.75 3.95
CA ASP A 4 10.22 6.59 3.35
C ASP A 4 9.88 6.07 1.95
N PHE A 5 8.64 5.59 1.80
CA PHE A 5 8.15 4.99 0.57
C PHE A 5 7.14 5.90 -0.10
N LYS A 6 7.35 6.15 -1.39
CA LYS A 6 6.39 6.84 -2.24
C LYS A 6 5.67 5.83 -3.14
N LEU A 7 4.35 5.72 -2.97
CA LEU A 7 3.51 4.82 -3.74
C LEU A 7 2.43 5.59 -4.49
N THR A 8 2.20 5.21 -5.75
CA THR A 8 1.03 5.66 -6.51
C THR A 8 0.09 4.49 -6.69
N SER A 9 -1.18 4.70 -6.38
CA SER A 9 -2.23 3.68 -6.48
C SER A 9 -3.46 4.24 -7.17
N SER A 10 -4.18 3.38 -7.88
CA SER A 10 -5.48 3.71 -8.47
C SER A 10 -6.49 2.68 -7.99
N ILE A 11 -7.59 3.17 -7.42
CA ILE A 11 -8.67 2.36 -6.90
C ILE A 11 -9.84 2.52 -7.87
N GLN A 12 -10.31 1.40 -8.42
CA GLN A 12 -11.45 1.37 -9.33
C GLN A 12 -12.68 0.84 -8.59
N ASN A 13 -13.80 1.55 -8.72
CA ASN A 13 -15.11 1.01 -8.36
C ASN A 13 -15.70 0.33 -9.60
N PRO A 14 -15.71 -1.01 -9.71
CA PRO A 14 -16.26 -1.69 -10.88
C PRO A 14 -17.79 -1.68 -10.92
N ASN A 15 -18.45 -1.19 -9.86
CA ASN A 15 -19.91 -1.18 -9.78
C ASN A 15 -20.50 0.00 -10.54
N LYS A 16 -21.39 -0.28 -11.49
CA LYS A 16 -22.02 0.75 -12.36
C LYS A 16 -23.22 1.48 -11.74
N ARG A 17 -23.63 1.11 -10.54
CA ARG A 17 -24.86 1.62 -9.90
C ARG A 17 -24.71 2.00 -8.43
N MET A 18 -23.63 1.57 -7.80
CA MET A 18 -23.40 1.78 -6.37
C MET A 18 -22.11 2.54 -6.18
N ASP A 19 -22.23 3.66 -5.47
CA ASP A 19 -21.08 4.41 -4.99
C ASP A 19 -20.46 3.71 -3.77
N VAL A 20 -19.21 4.07 -3.48
CA VAL A 20 -18.44 3.49 -2.36
C VAL A 20 -17.93 4.60 -1.46
N ASP A 21 -18.28 4.52 -0.17
CA ASP A 21 -17.69 5.33 0.90
C ASP A 21 -16.59 4.52 1.58
N TYR A 22 -15.35 5.00 1.44
CA TYR A 22 -14.18 4.43 2.08
C TYR A 22 -13.96 5.11 3.43
N ALA A 23 -13.91 4.34 4.51
CA ALA A 23 -13.58 4.87 5.85
C ALA A 23 -12.10 5.25 6.02
N GLY A 24 -11.30 5.09 4.96
CA GLY A 24 -9.84 5.19 4.94
C GLY A 24 -9.24 4.01 4.18
N VAL A 25 -8.01 4.20 3.67
CA VAL A 25 -7.21 3.11 3.09
C VAL A 25 -5.90 3.08 3.87
N GLU A 26 -5.68 2.00 4.59
CA GLU A 26 -4.42 1.72 5.26
C GLU A 26 -3.48 1.05 4.27
N THR A 27 -2.23 1.49 4.22
CA THR A 27 -1.19 0.91 3.37
C THR A 27 -0.05 0.45 4.24
N THR A 28 0.35 -0.81 4.09
CA THR A 28 1.49 -1.40 4.81
C THR A 28 2.52 -1.87 3.79
N VAL A 29 3.79 -1.54 4.03
CA VAL A 29 4.94 -2.00 3.28
C VAL A 29 5.69 -3.02 4.12
N THR A 30 5.94 -4.20 3.55
CA THR A 30 6.58 -5.34 4.23
C THR A 30 7.82 -5.80 3.48
N TYR A 31 8.81 -6.30 4.21
CA TYR A 31 9.97 -6.99 3.65
C TYR A 31 10.09 -8.37 4.29
N GLY A 32 9.87 -9.42 3.51
CA GLY A 32 9.65 -10.77 4.04
C GLY A 32 8.45 -10.78 5.00
N ILE A 33 8.67 -11.21 6.23
CA ILE A 33 7.64 -11.26 7.29
C ILE A 33 7.54 -9.96 8.12
N HIS A 34 8.41 -8.98 7.85
CA HIS A 34 8.53 -7.78 8.67
C HIS A 34 7.75 -6.62 8.07
N THR A 35 6.92 -5.97 8.87
CA THR A 35 6.37 -4.64 8.53
C THR A 35 7.49 -3.62 8.65
N ILE A 36 7.70 -2.86 7.58
CA ILE A 36 8.74 -1.82 7.50
C ILE A 36 8.13 -0.43 7.68
N ALA A 37 6.96 -0.20 7.09
CA ALA A 37 6.28 1.08 7.14
C ALA A 37 4.78 0.87 7.01
N ALA A 38 3.98 1.75 7.60
CA ALA A 38 2.54 1.76 7.37
C ALA A 38 1.96 3.19 7.43
N THR A 39 0.82 3.40 6.77
CA THR A 39 0.08 4.65 6.91
C THR A 39 -0.92 4.56 8.04
N ASN A 40 -0.99 5.61 8.84
CA ASN A 40 -2.09 5.84 9.78
C ASN A 40 -3.18 6.74 9.16
N GLU A 41 -3.10 7.03 7.86
CA GLU A 41 -3.96 8.01 7.21
C GLU A 41 -5.31 7.42 6.81
N ARG A 42 -6.26 7.43 7.76
CA ARG A 42 -7.65 7.02 7.56
C ARG A 42 -8.52 8.12 6.96
N ARG A 43 -8.03 8.82 5.92
CA ARG A 43 -8.84 9.85 5.25
C ARG A 43 -9.98 9.20 4.49
N LYS A 44 -11.21 9.51 4.93
CA LYS A 44 -12.41 9.08 4.26
C LYS A 44 -12.52 9.72 2.89
N PHE A 45 -13.06 8.99 1.93
CA PHE A 45 -13.36 9.52 0.62
C PHE A 45 -14.48 8.72 -0.03
N PHE A 46 -15.20 9.40 -0.90
CA PHE A 46 -16.28 8.85 -1.67
C PHE A 46 -15.82 8.58 -3.10
N GLN A 47 -16.37 7.55 -3.71
CA GLN A 47 -16.12 7.19 -5.09
C GLN A 47 -17.44 6.87 -5.77
N ASP A 48 -17.75 7.61 -6.83
CA ASP A 48 -18.94 7.37 -7.65
C ASP A 48 -18.92 5.97 -8.29
N ALA A 49 -20.10 5.49 -8.67
CA ALA A 49 -20.28 4.33 -9.51
C ALA A 49 -19.43 4.41 -10.79
N ASP A 50 -18.75 3.31 -11.15
CA ASP A 50 -17.82 3.17 -12.29
C ASP A 50 -16.62 4.16 -12.24
N GLY A 51 -16.43 4.84 -11.11
CA GLY A 51 -15.39 5.83 -10.92
C GLY A 51 -14.02 5.21 -10.66
N THR A 52 -12.97 5.98 -10.94
CA THR A 52 -11.59 5.65 -10.57
C THR A 52 -10.97 6.81 -9.80
N VAL A 53 -10.31 6.52 -8.68
CA VAL A 53 -9.59 7.50 -7.87
C VAL A 53 -8.12 7.11 -7.83
N SER A 54 -7.24 8.04 -8.21
CA SER A 54 -5.79 7.88 -8.07
C SER A 54 -5.29 8.61 -6.83
N LYS A 55 -4.42 7.95 -6.07
CA LYS A 55 -3.81 8.49 -4.86
C LYS A 55 -2.31 8.23 -4.84
N GLU A 56 -1.56 9.29 -4.59
CA GLU A 56 -0.18 9.19 -4.15
C GLU A 56 -0.19 9.08 -2.61
N VAL A 57 0.47 8.06 -2.08
CA VAL A 57 0.55 7.76 -0.67
C VAL A 57 2.02 7.72 -0.27
N ARG A 58 2.37 8.50 0.76
CA ARG A 58 3.67 8.44 1.41
C ARG A 58 3.56 7.55 2.64
N VAL A 59 4.30 6.45 2.66
CA VAL A 59 4.32 5.49 3.77
C VAL A 59 5.66 5.62 4.46
N VAL A 60 5.63 6.00 5.72
CA VAL A 60 6.84 6.18 6.52
C VAL A 60 6.93 5.08 7.57
N GLU A 61 8.15 4.75 7.95
CA GLU A 61 8.45 3.79 9.01
C GLU A 61 7.60 4.07 10.27
N THR A 62 6.87 3.04 10.72
CA THR A 62 5.91 3.15 11.82
C THR A 62 6.52 2.92 13.19
N ASP A 63 7.69 2.29 13.29
CA ASP A 63 8.28 1.98 14.59
C ASP A 63 9.80 1.75 14.51
N HIS A 64 10.49 1.96 15.63
CA HIS A 64 11.92 1.72 15.79
C HIS A 64 12.31 0.23 15.83
N ASP A 65 11.31 -0.66 15.87
CA ASP A 65 11.46 -2.11 16.02
C ASP A 65 11.48 -2.88 14.69
N VAL A 66 11.72 -2.20 13.56
CA VAL A 66 12.13 -2.91 12.34
C VAL A 66 13.42 -3.67 12.68
N SER A 67 13.33 -5.00 12.68
CA SER A 67 14.44 -5.87 13.06
C SER A 67 15.72 -5.42 12.36
N SER A 68 16.81 -5.23 13.11
CA SER A 68 18.11 -4.87 12.55
C SER A 68 18.57 -5.87 11.47
N ARG A 69 18.10 -7.12 11.54
CA ARG A 69 18.28 -8.13 10.49
C ARG A 69 17.56 -7.75 9.19
N ALA A 70 16.32 -7.26 9.27
CA ALA A 70 15.56 -6.82 8.10
C ALA A 70 16.19 -5.56 7.48
N VAL A 71 16.59 -4.57 8.30
CA VAL A 71 17.30 -3.37 7.83
C VAL A 71 18.56 -3.75 7.07
N LYS A 72 19.42 -4.58 7.68
CA LYS A 72 20.65 -5.03 7.03
C LYS A 72 20.38 -5.81 5.74
N ALA A 73 19.37 -6.68 5.72
CA ALA A 73 19.01 -7.42 4.52
C ALA A 73 18.52 -6.50 3.40
N ILE A 74 17.76 -5.44 3.72
CA ILE A 74 17.35 -4.42 2.76
C ILE A 74 18.57 -3.67 2.23
N GLU A 75 19.48 -3.22 3.10
CA GLU A 75 20.72 -2.53 2.70
C GLU A 75 21.59 -3.39 1.78
N ASP A 76 21.77 -4.67 2.11
CA ASP A 76 22.51 -5.64 1.30
C ASP A 76 21.83 -5.83 -0.08
N ASP A 77 20.50 -5.82 -0.15
CA ASP A 77 19.76 -5.92 -1.41
C ASP A 77 19.84 -4.63 -2.24
N VAL A 78 19.74 -3.46 -1.60
CA VAL A 78 19.98 -2.15 -2.24
C VAL A 78 21.36 -2.13 -2.88
N ALA A 79 22.40 -2.56 -2.15
CA ALA A 79 23.78 -2.55 -2.65
C ALA A 79 24.00 -3.54 -3.80
N ARG A 80 23.37 -4.72 -3.76
CA ARG A 80 23.54 -5.76 -4.78
C ARG A 80 22.71 -5.54 -6.04
N ASN A 81 21.56 -4.87 -5.93
CA ASN A 81 20.58 -4.76 -7.00
C ASN A 81 20.48 -3.34 -7.59
N HIS A 82 21.56 -2.57 -7.54
CA HIS A 82 21.60 -1.18 -8.05
C HIS A 82 20.50 -0.28 -7.46
N GLY A 83 20.14 -0.53 -6.20
CA GLY A 83 19.07 0.17 -5.48
C GLY A 83 17.65 -0.31 -5.75
N GLU A 84 17.43 -1.28 -6.65
CA GLU A 84 16.10 -1.90 -6.83
C GLU A 84 15.85 -2.97 -5.77
N VAL A 85 14.80 -2.83 -4.97
CA VAL A 85 14.42 -3.81 -3.94
C VAL A 85 12.93 -4.09 -4.03
N LYS A 86 12.55 -5.36 -3.82
CA LYS A 86 11.15 -5.80 -3.82
C LYS A 86 10.58 -5.77 -2.42
N PHE A 87 9.39 -5.20 -2.30
CA PHE A 87 8.61 -5.16 -1.07
C PHE A 87 7.22 -5.72 -1.30
N GLY A 88 6.65 -6.29 -0.25
CA GLY A 88 5.23 -6.53 -0.18
C GLY A 88 4.48 -5.22 0.09
N VAL A 89 3.42 -4.96 -0.64
CA VAL A 89 2.50 -3.84 -0.41
C VAL A 89 1.12 -4.41 -0.12
N LYS A 90 0.57 -4.04 1.03
CA LYS A 90 -0.76 -4.40 1.48
C LYS A 90 -1.60 -3.13 1.55
N MET A 91 -2.80 -3.14 0.98
CA MET A 91 -3.78 -2.05 1.13
C MET A 91 -5.09 -2.61 1.67
N GLU A 92 -5.64 -1.94 2.66
CA GLU A 92 -6.81 -2.40 3.41
C GLU A 92 -7.78 -1.27 3.67
N ALA A 93 -9.07 -1.55 3.56
CA ALA A 93 -10.11 -0.54 3.72
C ALA A 93 -11.41 -1.12 4.25
N TYR A 94 -12.09 -0.33 5.08
CA TYR A 94 -13.50 -0.54 5.39
C TYR A 94 -14.36 0.26 4.41
N LEU A 95 -15.21 -0.45 3.67
CA LEU A 95 -16.06 0.10 2.62
C LEU A 95 -17.53 0.08 3.02
N ARG A 96 -18.28 1.08 2.59
CA ARG A 96 -19.75 1.10 2.65
C ARG A 96 -20.27 1.33 1.23
N PHE A 97 -21.25 0.52 0.82
CA PHE A 97 -21.82 0.61 -0.53
C PHE A 97 -23.16 1.36 -0.48
N GLY A 98 -23.27 2.41 -1.29
CA GLY A 98 -24.49 3.21 -1.38
C GLY A 98 -25.69 2.39 -1.87
N GLY A 99 -26.88 2.69 -1.36
CA GLY A 99 -28.15 2.18 -1.87
C GLY A 99 -28.82 1.07 -1.06
N ILE A 100 -28.09 0.11 -0.45
CA ILE A 100 -28.72 -1.07 0.21
C ILE A 100 -27.97 -1.57 1.46
N HIS A 101 -26.64 -1.39 1.58
CA HIS A 101 -25.86 -2.00 2.67
C HIS A 101 -25.22 -0.97 3.62
N TRP A 102 -25.77 -0.88 4.83
CA TRP A 102 -25.28 0.00 5.90
C TRP A 102 -24.11 -0.60 6.70
N LEU A 103 -23.85 -1.91 6.55
CA LEU A 103 -22.77 -2.60 7.24
C LEU A 103 -21.44 -2.41 6.51
N PRO A 104 -20.42 -1.85 7.17
CA PRO A 104 -19.10 -1.72 6.57
C PRO A 104 -18.51 -3.11 6.30
N ARG A 105 -17.93 -3.28 5.11
CA ARG A 105 -17.23 -4.50 4.68
C ARG A 105 -15.74 -4.25 4.65
N TYR A 106 -14.96 -5.24 5.06
CA TYR A 106 -13.51 -5.13 5.02
C TYR A 106 -12.97 -5.74 3.73
N TYR A 107 -12.16 -4.96 3.01
CA TYR A 107 -11.49 -5.42 1.81
C TYR A 107 -9.99 -5.23 1.96
N GLY A 108 -9.24 -6.20 1.46
CA GLY A 108 -7.79 -6.15 1.42
C GLY A 108 -7.24 -6.56 0.07
N VAL A 109 -6.03 -6.09 -0.21
CA VAL A 109 -5.23 -6.52 -1.34
C VAL A 109 -3.77 -6.59 -0.93
N TYR A 110 -3.05 -7.60 -1.42
CA TYR A 110 -1.63 -7.78 -1.15
C TYR A 110 -0.87 -8.10 -2.43
N ARG A 111 0.28 -7.45 -2.61
CA ARG A 111 1.24 -7.71 -3.68
C ARG A 111 2.63 -7.91 -3.12
N PRO A 112 3.22 -9.12 -3.23
CA PRO A 112 4.50 -9.43 -2.58
C PRO A 112 5.74 -8.87 -3.30
N ASP A 113 5.63 -8.47 -4.57
CA ASP A 113 6.78 -8.17 -5.44
C ASP A 113 6.73 -6.77 -6.05
N VAL A 114 6.35 -5.76 -5.26
CA VAL A 114 6.36 -4.37 -5.71
C VAL A 114 7.79 -3.84 -5.65
N LYS A 115 8.28 -3.36 -6.79
CA LYS A 115 9.65 -2.86 -6.91
C LYS A 115 9.73 -1.40 -6.45
N PHE A 116 10.73 -1.11 -5.63
CA PHE A 116 11.10 0.23 -5.23
C PHE A 116 12.54 0.50 -5.62
N GLN A 117 12.77 1.65 -6.23
CA GLN A 117 14.10 2.17 -6.49
C GLN A 117 14.50 3.08 -5.34
N PHE A 118 15.58 2.75 -4.67
CA PHE A 118 16.21 3.57 -3.65
C PHE A 118 17.20 4.54 -4.29
N VAL A 119 17.19 5.79 -3.82
CA VAL A 119 18.21 6.78 -4.18
C VAL A 119 19.46 6.48 -3.37
N ASN A 120 20.60 6.40 -4.06
CA ASN A 120 21.88 6.02 -3.46
C ASN A 120 22.21 6.89 -2.23
N GLY A 121 22.58 6.24 -1.12
CA GLY A 121 22.86 6.90 0.16
C GLY A 121 21.63 7.36 0.95
N THR A 122 20.41 7.00 0.56
CA THR A 122 19.18 7.36 1.27
C THR A 122 18.28 6.14 1.54
N ALA A 123 17.41 6.25 2.55
CA ALA A 123 16.37 5.25 2.84
C ALA A 123 15.02 5.61 2.17
N ARG A 124 15.06 6.43 1.11
CA ARG A 124 13.88 6.84 0.35
C ARG A 124 13.73 5.95 -0.88
N GLY A 125 12.62 5.23 -0.94
CA GLY A 125 12.24 4.37 -2.06
C GLY A 125 11.06 4.94 -2.85
N GLU A 126 11.14 4.92 -4.17
CA GLU A 126 10.02 5.24 -5.06
C GLU A 126 9.60 4.00 -5.84
N MET A 127 8.29 3.76 -5.94
CA MET A 127 7.77 2.64 -6.72
C MET A 127 8.20 2.77 -8.18
N VAL A 128 8.71 1.68 -8.76
CA VAL A 128 9.14 1.62 -10.16
C VAL A 128 8.55 0.43 -10.91
N GLY A 129 8.51 0.55 -12.23
CA GLY A 129 7.96 -0.47 -13.11
C GLY A 129 6.50 -0.21 -13.51
N PRO A 130 5.90 -1.14 -14.26
CA PRO A 130 4.53 -1.00 -14.74
C PRO A 130 3.54 -1.03 -13.57
N ALA A 131 2.39 -0.36 -13.74
CA ALA A 131 1.28 -0.48 -12.83
C ALA A 131 0.82 -1.94 -12.74
N VAL A 132 0.52 -2.37 -11.52
CA VAL A 132 0.20 -3.76 -11.21
C VAL A 132 -1.27 -3.85 -10.78
N THR A 133 -2.11 -4.48 -11.61
CA THR A 133 -3.53 -4.67 -11.30
C THR A 133 -3.72 -5.78 -10.28
N CYS A 134 -4.57 -5.53 -9.29
CA CYS A 134 -4.81 -6.42 -8.17
C CYS A 134 -6.31 -6.48 -7.88
N ASN A 135 -6.83 -7.67 -7.61
CA ASN A 135 -8.23 -7.83 -7.20
C ASN A 135 -8.30 -7.77 -5.67
N SER A 136 -9.23 -6.98 -5.16
CA SER A 136 -9.53 -6.97 -3.73
C SER A 136 -10.27 -8.24 -3.32
N VAL A 137 -10.10 -8.64 -2.06
CA VAL A 137 -10.77 -9.78 -1.45
C VAL A 137 -11.54 -9.29 -0.23
N GLU A 138 -12.80 -9.70 -0.11
CA GLU A 138 -13.65 -9.42 1.06
C GLU A 138 -13.23 -10.28 2.25
N ASP A 139 -13.39 -9.75 3.47
CA ASP A 139 -13.06 -10.43 4.73
C ASP A 139 -11.62 -10.93 4.80
N TRP A 140 -10.72 -10.18 4.17
CA TRP A 140 -9.28 -10.34 4.24
C TRP A 140 -8.83 -10.28 5.71
N ARG A 141 -8.44 -11.39 6.31
CA ARG A 141 -7.85 -11.46 7.66
C ARG A 141 -6.53 -12.21 7.61
#